data_AF-A8H9D8-F1
#
_entry.id   AF-A8H9D8-F1
#
_cell.length_a   1.000
_cell.length_b   1.000
_cell.length_c   1.000
_cell.angle_alpha   90.00
_cell.angle_beta   90.00
_cell.angle_gamma   90.00
#
_symmetry.space_group_name_H-M   'P 1'
#
loop_
_entity.id
_entity.type
_entity.pdbx_description
1 polymer ?
#
loop_
_entity_poly.entity_id
_entity_poly.type
_entity_poly.pdbx_seq_one_letter_code
_entity_poly.pdbx_strand_id
1 'polypeptide(L)'
;MGVIDSLKLQYKIAKVASWIEDYISASLEIHPRIFAQVSIGTVSNYIASSARDYIDEAYSADVDIEPFIHVCMGSAMCTLSCKRNDVQNIVIYVVKQANARCPLLQPLIESIPQNKSTSMV
;
A
#
# COMPACT_ATOMS: atom_id res chain seq x y z
N MET A 1 -8.28 -15.61 20.33
CA MET A 1 -7.06 -14.90 19.91
C MET A 1 -6.69 -13.92 20.99
N GLY A 2 -5.52 -14.09 21.61
CA GLY A 2 -5.12 -13.30 22.78
C GLY A 2 -4.51 -11.94 22.40
N VAL A 3 -4.45 -11.03 23.38
CA VAL A 3 -3.87 -9.68 23.23
C VAL A 3 -2.43 -9.70 22.68
N ILE A 4 -1.66 -10.75 23.02
CA ILE A 4 -0.27 -10.93 22.60
C ILE A 4 -0.13 -11.18 21.09
N ASP A 5 -1.06 -11.93 20.48
CA ASP A 5 -1.01 -12.23 19.04
C ASP A 5 -1.31 -10.98 18.20
N SER A 6 -2.19 -10.11 18.71
CA SER A 6 -2.51 -8.81 18.11
C SER A 6 -1.30 -7.86 18.12
N LEU A 7 -0.55 -7.83 19.23
CA LEU A 7 0.60 -6.92 19.37
C LEU A 7 1.79 -7.35 18.50
N LYS A 8 2.04 -8.66 18.39
CA LYS A 8 3.04 -9.21 17.45
C LYS A 8 2.70 -8.86 16.01
N LEU A 9 1.44 -9.00 15.62
CA LEU A 9 1.00 -8.64 14.27
C LEU A 9 1.17 -7.14 13.99
N GLN A 10 0.78 -6.27 14.91
CA GLN A 10 0.94 -4.82 14.75
C GLN A 10 2.41 -4.42 14.60
N TYR A 11 3.30 -5.04 15.37
CA TYR A 11 4.75 -4.85 15.19
C TYR A 11 5.21 -5.29 13.79
N LYS A 12 4.69 -6.43 13.30
CA LYS A 12 5.04 -6.92 11.97
C LYS A 12 4.63 -5.96 10.86
N ILE A 13 3.39 -5.48 10.93
CA ILE A 13 2.85 -4.46 10.01
C ILE A 13 3.66 -3.18 10.08
N ALA A 14 4.01 -2.69 11.28
CA ALA A 14 4.79 -1.47 11.43
C ALA A 14 6.18 -1.56 10.78
N LYS A 15 6.85 -2.71 10.88
CA LYS A 15 8.14 -2.92 10.21
C LYS A 15 8.01 -2.87 8.68
N VAL A 16 7.00 -3.56 8.13
CA VAL A 16 6.74 -3.56 6.68
C VAL A 16 6.32 -2.17 6.20
N ALA A 17 5.54 -1.44 6.99
CA ALA A 17 5.20 -0.05 6.71
C ALA A 17 6.45 0.84 6.61
N SER A 18 7.46 0.62 7.47
CA SER A 18 8.75 1.33 7.36
C SER A 18 9.44 1.04 6.02
N TRP A 19 9.48 -0.22 5.58
CA TRP A 19 10.08 -0.56 4.29
C TRP A 19 9.35 0.09 3.11
N ILE A 20 8.02 0.16 3.17
CA ILE A 20 7.20 0.82 2.16
C ILE A 20 7.44 2.33 2.18
N GLU A 21 7.54 2.95 3.36
CA GLU A 21 7.85 4.38 3.50
C GLU A 21 9.22 4.74 2.92
N ASP A 22 10.23 3.92 3.20
CA ASP A 22 11.58 4.06 2.64
C ASP A 22 11.53 3.91 1.10
N TYR A 23 10.81 2.92 0.58
CA TYR A 23 10.64 2.71 -0.85
C TYR A 23 9.93 3.89 -1.53
N ILE A 24 8.84 4.40 -0.95
CA ILE A 24 8.12 5.56 -1.51
C ILE A 24 9.04 6.79 -1.52
N SER A 25 9.84 6.99 -0.48
CA SER A 25 10.71 8.17 -0.35
C SER A 25 11.95 8.11 -1.23
N ALA A 26 12.56 6.93 -1.36
CA ALA A 26 13.85 6.76 -2.04
C ALA A 26 13.72 6.31 -3.49
N SER A 27 12.70 5.52 -3.82
CA SER A 27 12.57 4.84 -5.11
C SER A 27 11.48 5.44 -6.01
N LEU A 28 10.50 6.15 -5.46
CA LEU A 28 9.43 6.79 -6.21
C LEU A 28 9.66 8.30 -6.29
N GLU A 29 9.61 8.87 -7.50
CA GLU A 29 9.74 10.30 -7.75
C GLU A 29 8.42 11.05 -7.45
N ILE A 30 7.92 10.93 -6.21
CA ILE A 30 6.66 11.55 -5.80
C ILE A 30 6.95 12.89 -5.12
N HIS A 31 6.32 13.95 -5.64
CA HIS A 31 6.47 15.28 -5.06
C HIS A 31 5.92 15.30 -3.61
N PRO A 32 6.68 15.80 -2.60
CA PRO A 32 6.29 15.71 -1.18
C PRO A 32 4.91 16.31 -0.83
N ARG A 33 4.47 17.32 -1.60
CA ARG A 33 3.12 17.94 -1.43
C ARG A 33 1.96 16.97 -1.55
N ILE A 34 2.12 15.83 -2.23
CA ILE A 34 1.08 14.79 -2.28
C ILE A 34 0.74 14.28 -0.88
N PHE A 35 1.72 14.28 0.04
CA PHE A 35 1.57 13.81 1.41
C PHE A 35 1.26 14.92 2.43
N ALA A 36 0.82 16.11 1.97
CA ALA A 36 0.58 17.25 2.85
C ALA A 36 -0.64 17.04 3.79
N GLN A 37 -1.67 16.32 3.34
CA GLN A 37 -2.89 16.06 4.11
C GLN A 37 -2.93 14.65 4.70
N VAL A 38 -2.27 13.69 4.03
CA VAL A 38 -2.12 12.32 4.51
C VAL A 38 -0.63 12.01 4.49
N SER A 39 -0.07 11.68 5.66
CA SER A 39 1.35 11.40 5.76
C SER A 39 1.73 10.12 5.00
N ILE A 40 2.97 10.07 4.54
CA ILE A 40 3.56 8.88 3.93
C ILE A 40 3.42 7.66 4.85
N GLY A 41 3.67 7.81 6.16
CA GLY A 41 3.49 6.74 7.13
C GLY A 41 2.05 6.22 7.22
N THR A 42 1.03 7.08 7.08
CA THR A 42 -0.38 6.64 7.02
C THR A 42 -0.65 5.81 5.76
N VAL A 43 -0.11 6.23 4.62
CA VAL A 43 -0.21 5.50 3.34
C VAL A 43 0.50 4.15 3.43
N SER A 44 1.74 4.14 3.93
CA SER A 44 2.55 2.92 4.09
C SER A 44 1.91 1.92 5.03
N ASN A 45 1.36 2.39 6.16
CA ASN A 45 0.64 1.54 7.10
C ASN A 45 -0.63 0.95 6.48
N TYR A 46 -1.37 1.72 5.67
CA TYR A 46 -2.52 1.20 4.93
C TYR A 46 -2.09 0.07 3.99
N ILE A 47 -1.04 0.28 3.18
CA ILE A 47 -0.54 -0.73 2.24
C ILE A 47 -0.09 -1.99 2.99
N ALA A 48 0.71 -1.85 4.05
CA ALA A 48 1.17 -2.97 4.86
C ALA A 48 0.00 -3.74 5.51
N SER A 49 -1.00 -3.01 6.02
CA SER A 49 -2.17 -3.59 6.67
C SER A 49 -3.06 -4.37 5.70
N SER A 50 -3.17 -3.93 4.44
CA SER A 50 -3.92 -4.67 3.42
C SER A 50 -3.30 -6.05 3.12
N ALA A 51 -1.99 -6.19 3.30
CA ALA A 51 -1.24 -7.43 3.06
C ALA A 51 -1.07 -8.29 4.32
N ARG A 52 -1.98 -8.16 5.30
CA ARG A 52 -1.92 -8.86 6.60
C ARG A 52 -1.69 -10.36 6.46
N ASP A 53 -2.33 -11.00 5.48
CA ASP A 53 -2.25 -12.45 5.29
C ASP A 53 -0.87 -12.93 4.81
N TYR A 54 -0.08 -12.01 4.23
CA TYR A 54 1.28 -12.26 3.73
C TYR A 54 2.37 -11.72 4.67
N ILE A 55 1.99 -11.05 5.76
CA ILE A 55 2.95 -10.32 6.62
C ILE A 55 3.97 -11.22 7.30
N ASP A 56 3.63 -12.50 7.49
CA ASP A 56 4.54 -13.48 8.07
C ASP A 56 5.64 -13.90 7.09
N GLU A 57 5.37 -13.86 5.79
CA GLU A 57 6.36 -14.14 4.74
C GLU A 57 7.48 -13.09 4.70
N ALA A 58 7.15 -11.85 5.10
CA ALA A 58 8.10 -10.74 5.24
C ALA A 58 9.25 -11.02 6.24
N TYR A 59 9.11 -12.04 7.08
CA TYR A 59 10.08 -12.42 8.11
C TYR A 59 10.80 -13.73 7.80
N SER A 60 10.61 -14.28 6.59
CA SER A 60 11.41 -15.40 6.09
C SER A 60 12.85 -14.93 5.78
N ALA A 61 13.82 -15.85 5.87
CA ALA A 61 15.24 -15.52 5.73
C ALA A 61 15.63 -15.04 4.31
N ASP A 62 14.80 -15.35 3.31
CA ASP A 62 15.11 -15.15 1.88
C ASP A 62 14.18 -14.14 1.21
N VAL A 63 13.43 -13.33 1.97
CA VAL A 63 12.49 -12.38 1.37
C VAL A 63 13.25 -11.21 0.72
N ASP A 64 13.00 -11.00 -0.58
CA ASP A 64 13.40 -9.78 -1.26
C ASP A 64 12.40 -8.67 -0.95
N ILE A 65 12.90 -7.54 -0.44
CA ILE A 65 12.08 -6.46 0.13
C ILE A 65 11.26 -5.77 -0.95
N GLU A 66 11.87 -5.40 -2.07
CA GLU A 66 11.18 -4.62 -3.12
C GLU A 66 10.04 -5.42 -3.80
N PRO A 67 10.24 -6.68 -4.22
CA PRO A 67 9.15 -7.52 -4.69
C PRO A 67 8.04 -7.72 -3.65
N PHE A 68 8.40 -7.91 -2.37
CA PHE A 68 7.40 -8.03 -1.30
C PHE A 68 6.58 -6.75 -1.11
N ILE A 69 7.20 -5.57 -1.23
CA ILE A 69 6.50 -4.29 -1.25
C ILE A 69 5.49 -4.24 -2.40
N HIS A 70 5.85 -4.72 -3.60
CA HIS A 70 4.91 -4.77 -4.74
C HIS A 70 3.74 -5.73 -4.48
N VAL A 71 3.97 -6.87 -3.82
CA VAL A 71 2.89 -7.76 -3.36
C VAL A 71 1.95 -7.02 -2.41
N CYS A 72 2.49 -6.25 -1.46
CA CYS A 72 1.68 -5.45 -0.55
C CYS A 72 0.86 -4.39 -1.29
N MET A 73 1.45 -3.71 -2.26
CA MET A 73 0.76 -2.73 -3.12
C MET A 73 -0.36 -3.39 -3.93
N GLY A 74 -0.11 -4.57 -4.51
CA GLY A 74 -1.13 -5.34 -5.23
C GLY A 74 -2.29 -5.76 -4.32
N SER A 75 -1.98 -6.27 -3.13
CA SER A 75 -2.98 -6.60 -2.11
C SER A 75 -3.82 -5.38 -1.73
N ALA A 76 -3.19 -4.21 -1.54
CA ALA A 76 -3.90 -2.96 -1.29
C ALA A 76 -4.90 -2.64 -2.41
N MET A 77 -4.52 -2.79 -3.69
CA MET A 77 -5.43 -2.56 -4.83
C MET A 77 -6.64 -3.48 -4.81
N CYS A 78 -6.46 -4.76 -4.47
CA CYS A 78 -7.56 -5.73 -4.36
C CYS A 78 -8.57 -5.40 -3.24
N THR A 79 -8.16 -4.62 -2.23
CA THR A 79 -9.03 -4.22 -1.11
C THR A 79 -9.80 -2.92 -1.35
N LEU A 80 -9.54 -2.21 -2.45
CA LEU A 80 -10.16 -0.92 -2.73
C LEU A 80 -11.60 -1.07 -3.23
N SER A 81 -12.49 -0.28 -2.64
CA SER A 81 -13.90 -0.19 -3.05
C SER A 81 -14.17 1.06 -3.90
N CYS A 82 -15.38 1.17 -4.45
CA CYS A 82 -15.81 2.37 -5.17
C CYS A 82 -15.91 3.61 -4.27
N LYS A 83 -16.20 3.45 -2.98
CA LYS A 83 -16.22 4.54 -2.00
C LYS A 83 -14.83 4.66 -1.38
N ARG A 84 -14.10 5.72 -1.76
CA ARG A 84 -12.68 5.93 -1.38
C ARG A 84 -12.51 7.18 -0.54
N ASN A 85 -11.69 7.08 0.51
CA ASN A 85 -11.20 8.22 1.28
C ASN A 85 -9.86 8.75 0.72
N ASP A 86 -9.35 9.83 1.31
CA ASP A 86 -8.12 10.49 0.85
C ASP A 86 -6.90 9.56 0.91
N VAL A 87 -6.79 8.74 1.95
CA VAL A 87 -5.72 7.74 2.10
C VAL A 87 -5.75 6.78 0.92
N GLN A 88 -6.91 6.20 0.61
CA GLN A 88 -7.09 5.25 -0.49
C GLN A 88 -6.78 5.87 -1.84
N ASN A 89 -7.17 7.13 -2.06
CA ASN A 89 -6.84 7.83 -3.32
C ASN A 89 -5.33 8.06 -3.48
N ILE A 90 -4.63 8.40 -2.39
CA ILE A 90 -3.17 8.56 -2.41
C ILE A 90 -2.46 7.21 -2.58
N VAL A 91 -2.96 6.13 -1.97
CA VAL A 91 -2.44 4.78 -2.17
C VAL A 91 -2.50 4.40 -3.66
N ILE A 92 -3.63 4.65 -4.35
CA ILE A 92 -3.75 4.41 -5.79
C ILE A 92 -2.69 5.20 -6.57
N TYR A 93 -2.50 6.47 -6.22
CA TYR A 93 -1.49 7.31 -6.87
C TYR A 93 -0.08 6.74 -6.68
N VAL A 94 0.28 6.34 -5.46
CA VAL A 94 1.57 5.71 -5.15
C VAL A 94 1.76 4.42 -5.95
N VAL A 95 0.75 3.54 -5.98
CA VAL A 95 0.84 2.27 -6.73
C VAL A 95 0.95 2.50 -8.23
N LYS A 96 0.26 3.51 -8.77
CA LYS A 96 0.42 3.93 -10.18
C LYS A 96 1.84 4.39 -10.50
N GLN A 97 2.52 5.07 -9.56
CA GLN A 97 3.93 5.43 -9.76
C GLN A 97 4.85 4.21 -9.65
N ALA A 98 4.57 3.30 -8.73
CA ALA A 98 5.32 2.05 -8.59
C ALA A 98 5.17 1.12 -9.82
N ASN A 99 4.06 1.22 -10.56
CA ASN A 99 3.83 0.43 -11.78
C ASN A 99 4.89 0.66 -12.87
N ALA A 100 5.54 1.83 -12.90
CA ALA A 100 6.66 2.07 -13.81
C ALA A 100 7.87 1.14 -13.53
N ARG A 101 8.02 0.70 -12.28
CA ARG A 101 9.04 -0.25 -11.83
C ARG A 101 8.54 -1.70 -11.84
N CYS A 102 7.25 -1.91 -11.61
CA CYS A 102 6.62 -3.23 -11.61
C CYS A 102 5.33 -3.22 -12.45
N PRO A 103 5.43 -3.47 -13.77
CA PRO A 103 4.28 -3.46 -14.68
C PRO A 103 3.19 -4.49 -14.36
N LEU A 104 3.52 -5.50 -13.55
CA LEU A 104 2.56 -6.51 -13.07
C LEU A 104 1.46 -5.90 -12.18
N LEU A 105 1.64 -4.67 -11.69
CA LEU A 105 0.62 -3.93 -10.96
C LEU A 105 -0.50 -3.39 -11.87
N GLN A 106 -0.26 -3.22 -13.17
CA GLN A 106 -1.18 -2.60 -14.11
C GLN A 106 -2.57 -3.25 -14.13
N PRO A 107 -2.71 -4.59 -14.23
CA PRO A 107 -4.03 -5.22 -14.26
C PRO A 107 -4.81 -4.98 -12.95
N LEU A 108 -4.11 -4.92 -11.81
CA LEU A 108 -4.73 -4.65 -10.51
C LEU A 108 -5.22 -3.21 -10.44
N ILE A 109 -4.44 -2.25 -10.93
CA ILE A 109 -4.84 -0.83 -11.02
C ILE A 109 -6.10 -0.67 -11.90
N GLU A 110 -6.17 -1.38 -13.03
CA GLU A 110 -7.31 -1.33 -13.95
C GLU A 110 -8.57 -2.00 -13.39
N SER A 111 -8.39 -2.99 -12.51
CA SER A 111 -9.50 -3.69 -11.86
C SER A 111 -10.23 -2.85 -10.79
N ILE A 112 -9.65 -1.73 -10.36
CA ILE A 112 -10.24 -0.86 -9.33
C ILE A 112 -11.58 -0.28 -9.86
N PRO A 113 -12.69 -0.46 -9.12
CA PRO A 113 -13.98 0.10 -9.50
C PRO A 113 -13.87 1.62 -9.72
N GLN A 114 -14.24 2.08 -10.92
CA GLN A 114 -14.30 3.52 -11.18
C GLN A 114 -15.33 4.14 -10.23
N ASN A 115 -14.90 5.15 -9.48
CA ASN A 115 -15.83 5.92 -8.67
C ASN A 115 -16.79 6.57 -9.67
N LYS A 116 -18.08 6.20 -9.63
CA LYS A 116 -19.10 6.92 -10.40
C LYS A 116 -19.09 8.33 -9.84
N SER A 117 -18.41 9.26 -10.50
CA SER A 117 -18.62 10.68 -10.25
C SER A 117 -20.13 10.88 -10.30
N THR A 118 -20.70 11.35 -9.19
CA THR A 118 -21.95 12.09 -9.25
C THR A 118 -21.73 13.17 -10.29
N SER A 119 -22.25 12.91 -11.48
CA SER A 119 -22.42 13.90 -12.53
C SER A 119 -23.33 14.96 -11.94
N MET A 120 -22.74 16.04 -11.41
CA MET A 120 -23.46 17.29 -11.23
C MET A 120 -23.58 17.89 -12.63
N VAL A 121 -24.65 17.51 -13.33
CA VAL A 121 -25.24 18.29 -14.42
C VAL A 121 -26.72 18.42 -14.09
#